data_AF-A0AAV1SUH5-F1
#
_entry.id   AF-A0AAV1SUH5-F1
#
_cell.length_a   1.000
_cell.length_b   1.000
_cell.length_c   1.000
_cell.angle_alpha   90.00
_cell.angle_beta   90.00
_cell.angle_gamma   90.00
#
_symmetry.space_group_name_H-M   'P 1'
#
loop_
_entity.id
_entity.type
_entity.pdbx_description
1 polymer ?
#
loop_
_entity_poly.entity_id
_entity_poly.type
_entity_poly.pdbx_seq_one_letter_code
_entity_poly.pdbx_strand_id
1 'polypeptide(L)'
;MISSSNYPVFRVDSFSVSNFNPSLPKSFATEWEVNVTVRNPNSGLKVSFDDIKSKVHYREDILFSDLLASTSSHPFSMETNTRTVMQSKLSANRTDIAMMRKSILDKMLMDKKNGMVSFNLRFDIRATFDHDQKGDWLFSRHTTKDLNVECNDIKVGFVNGVSSYGNALSRDRLNGPLFCEVNEVDGDAF
;
A
#
# COMPACT_ATOMS: atom_id res chain seq x y z
N MET A 1 -5.94 -22.50 1.50
CA MET A 1 -6.95 -22.36 0.43
C MET A 1 -7.65 -21.02 0.65
N ILE A 2 -7.40 -20.01 -0.20
CA ILE A 2 -8.06 -18.70 -0.06
C ILE A 2 -9.30 -18.72 -0.95
N SER A 3 -10.48 -18.88 -0.33
CA SER A 3 -11.77 -18.66 -1.01
C SER A 3 -12.03 -17.14 -1.08
N SER A 4 -11.35 -16.45 -1.99
CA SER A 4 -11.29 -14.97 -2.13
C SER A 4 -12.16 -14.39 -3.25
N SER A 5 -13.34 -14.96 -3.53
CA SER A 5 -14.17 -14.48 -4.65
C SER A 5 -14.90 -13.15 -4.40
N ASN A 6 -14.91 -12.64 -3.17
CA ASN A 6 -15.77 -11.51 -2.79
C ASN A 6 -15.06 -10.15 -2.72
N TYR A 7 -13.75 -10.11 -2.49
CA TYR A 7 -13.00 -8.85 -2.36
C TYR A 7 -12.21 -8.50 -3.63
N PRO A 8 -11.92 -7.21 -3.86
CA PRO A 8 -11.02 -6.78 -4.91
C PRO A 8 -9.61 -7.31 -4.70
N VAL A 9 -8.91 -7.61 -5.80
CA VAL A 9 -7.52 -8.06 -5.81
C VAL A 9 -6.61 -6.88 -6.08
N PHE A 10 -5.59 -6.71 -5.23
CA PHE A 10 -4.61 -5.62 -5.33
C PHE A 10 -3.26 -6.19 -5.75
N ARG A 11 -2.63 -5.56 -6.74
CA ARG A 11 -1.30 -5.94 -7.23
C ARG A 11 -0.46 -4.69 -7.42
N VAL A 12 0.71 -4.66 -6.80
CA VAL A 12 1.68 -3.59 -7.02
C VAL A 12 2.30 -3.77 -8.41
N ASP A 13 2.12 -2.78 -9.28
CA ASP A 13 2.72 -2.76 -10.61
C ASP A 13 4.08 -2.06 -10.60
N SER A 14 4.19 -0.97 -9.83
CA SER A 14 5.46 -0.27 -9.62
C SER A 14 5.51 0.38 -8.24
N PHE A 15 6.71 0.44 -7.68
CA PHE A 15 7.01 1.13 -6.43
C PHE A 15 8.39 1.76 -6.56
N SER A 16 8.48 3.07 -6.43
CA SER A 16 9.74 3.81 -6.51
C SER A 16 9.88 4.78 -5.36
N VAL A 17 11.13 5.05 -5.00
CA VAL A 17 11.50 5.95 -3.91
C VAL A 17 12.43 7.02 -4.48
N SER A 18 12.15 8.29 -4.18
CA SER A 18 13.01 9.42 -4.55
C SER A 18 13.46 10.18 -3.31
N ASN A 19 14.58 10.91 -3.46
CA ASN A 19 15.18 11.72 -2.41
C ASN A 19 15.55 10.95 -1.11
N PHE A 20 15.72 9.63 -1.21
CA PHE A 20 15.99 8.76 -0.08
C PHE A 20 17.41 8.94 0.48
N ASN A 21 17.50 9.70 1.57
CA ASN A 21 18.77 9.95 2.25
C ASN A 21 18.65 9.85 3.79
N PRO A 22 18.62 8.62 4.36
CA PRO A 22 18.57 8.40 5.80
C PRO A 22 19.77 8.99 6.58
N SER A 23 20.89 9.29 5.90
CA SER A 23 22.08 9.85 6.54
C SER A 23 21.94 11.33 6.93
N LEU A 24 20.93 12.02 6.41
CA LEU A 24 20.66 13.44 6.67
C LEU A 24 19.32 13.64 7.39
N PRO A 25 19.18 13.20 8.66
CA PRO A 25 17.91 13.25 9.40
C PRO A 25 17.32 14.66 9.50
N LYS A 26 18.17 15.70 9.54
CA LYS A 26 17.74 17.10 9.67
C LYS A 26 17.09 17.68 8.40
N SER A 27 17.32 17.06 7.25
CA SER A 27 16.85 17.53 5.93
C SER A 27 16.21 16.41 5.12
N PHE A 28 15.78 15.34 5.77
CA PHE A 28 15.23 14.19 5.07
C PHE A 28 13.83 14.55 4.57
N ALA A 29 13.68 14.35 3.28
CA ALA A 29 12.47 14.51 2.51
C ALA A 29 12.49 13.36 1.51
N THR A 30 11.61 12.38 1.69
CA THR A 30 11.54 11.19 0.83
C THR A 30 10.16 11.11 0.22
N GLU A 31 10.08 10.73 -1.04
CA GLU A 31 8.81 10.46 -1.71
C GLU A 31 8.74 9.01 -2.15
N TRP A 32 7.56 8.42 -2.02
CA TRP A 32 7.21 7.12 -2.57
C TRP A 32 6.13 7.32 -3.63
N GLU A 33 6.35 6.75 -4.79
CA GLU A 33 5.37 6.72 -5.88
C GLU A 33 5.02 5.27 -6.18
N VAL A 34 3.72 4.97 -6.11
CA VAL A 34 3.20 3.62 -6.20
C VAL A 34 2.06 3.55 -7.21
N ASN A 35 2.10 2.54 -8.07
CA ASN A 35 0.99 2.16 -8.93
C ASN A 35 0.50 0.77 -8.54
N VAL A 36 -0.80 0.67 -8.25
CA VAL A 36 -1.46 -0.58 -7.86
C VAL A 36 -2.61 -0.86 -8.82
N THR A 37 -2.57 -1.99 -9.51
CA THR A 37 -3.74 -2.51 -10.22
C THR A 37 -4.71 -3.06 -9.18
N VAL A 38 -5.92 -2.51 -9.19
CA VAL A 38 -7.07 -3.01 -8.43
C VAL A 38 -8.00 -3.71 -9.40
N ARG A 39 -8.38 -4.95 -9.13
CA ARG A 39 -9.32 -5.73 -9.93
C ARG A 39 -10.51 -6.11 -9.08
N ASN A 40 -11.73 -5.80 -9.52
CA ASN A 40 -12.94 -6.39 -8.95
C ASN A 40 -13.20 -7.72 -9.68
N PRO A 41 -12.92 -8.90 -9.07
CA PRO A 41 -13.20 -10.18 -9.71
C PRO A 41 -14.67 -10.57 -9.66
N ASN A 42 -15.49 -9.82 -8.90
CA ASN A 42 -16.86 -10.19 -8.62
C ASN A 42 -17.74 -9.92 -9.84
N SER A 43 -18.62 -10.88 -10.15
CA SER A 43 -19.58 -10.80 -11.26
C SER A 43 -20.95 -10.24 -10.89
N GLY A 44 -21.26 -10.15 -9.59
CA GLY A 44 -22.55 -9.69 -9.06
C GLY A 44 -22.48 -8.45 -8.18
N LEU A 45 -21.31 -8.09 -7.65
CA LEU A 45 -21.13 -6.96 -6.74
C LEU A 45 -20.26 -5.88 -7.38
N LYS A 46 -20.79 -4.65 -7.38
CA LYS A 46 -19.99 -3.44 -7.57
C LYS A 46 -19.32 -3.09 -6.24
N VAL A 47 -18.22 -2.35 -6.30
CA VAL A 47 -17.53 -1.89 -5.10
C VAL A 47 -17.21 -0.41 -5.21
N SER A 48 -17.50 0.34 -4.15
CA SER A 48 -17.05 1.72 -3.95
C SER A 48 -16.01 1.73 -2.85
N PHE A 49 -14.92 2.45 -3.07
CA PHE A 49 -13.89 2.70 -2.06
C PHE A 49 -14.04 4.14 -1.60
N ASP A 50 -14.63 4.31 -0.41
CA ASP A 50 -15.14 5.58 0.09
C ASP A 50 -14.07 6.39 0.84
N ASP A 51 -13.18 5.69 1.53
CA ASP A 51 -11.99 6.25 2.19
C ASP A 51 -10.81 5.32 1.95
N ILE A 52 -9.68 5.88 1.51
CA ILE A 52 -8.47 5.12 1.16
C ILE A 52 -7.28 5.83 1.79
N LYS A 53 -6.73 5.24 2.84
CA LYS A 53 -5.50 5.72 3.47
C LYS A 53 -4.35 4.80 3.13
N SER A 54 -3.42 5.31 2.33
CA SER A 54 -2.17 4.60 1.98
C SER A 54 -1.11 4.90 3.02
N LYS A 55 -0.32 3.90 3.39
CA LYS A 55 0.75 4.00 4.39
C LYS A 55 1.97 3.22 3.93
N VAL A 56 3.15 3.79 4.12
CA VAL A 56 4.43 3.09 3.91
C VAL A 56 5.12 2.91 5.25
N HIS A 57 5.58 1.69 5.52
CA HIS A 57 6.30 1.33 6.74
C HIS A 57 7.69 0.76 6.44
N TYR A 58 8.62 0.93 7.39
CA TYR A 58 9.94 0.32 7.37
C TYR A 58 9.96 -1.01 8.14
N ARG A 59 9.69 -2.12 7.43
CA ARG A 59 9.59 -3.50 7.95
C ARG A 59 8.40 -3.73 8.91
N GLU A 60 8.21 -5.00 9.25
CA GLU A 60 7.03 -5.58 9.93
C GLU A 60 7.25 -5.74 11.45
N ASP A 61 8.05 -4.88 12.10
CA ASP A 61 8.24 -4.98 13.55
C ASP A 61 7.12 -4.19 14.25
N ILE A 62 5.97 -4.87 14.39
CA ILE A 62 4.64 -4.40 14.84
C ILE A 62 4.67 -3.66 16.20
N LEU A 63 5.78 -3.67 16.93
CA LEU A 63 5.87 -3.13 18.28
C LEU A 63 6.12 -1.62 18.34
N PHE A 64 6.56 -0.94 17.27
CA PHE A 64 6.77 0.52 17.29
C PHE A 64 6.51 1.20 15.94
N SER A 65 6.22 2.51 15.99
CA SER A 65 5.89 3.38 14.86
C SER A 65 6.96 3.38 13.74
N ASP A 66 6.93 2.37 12.89
CA ASP A 66 7.71 2.26 11.65
C ASP A 66 6.98 2.91 10.46
N LEU A 67 5.87 3.63 10.73
CA LEU A 67 5.17 4.45 9.75
C LEU A 67 6.10 5.56 9.26
N LEU A 68 6.37 5.56 7.96
CA LEU A 68 7.23 6.55 7.31
C LEU A 68 6.41 7.70 6.74
N ALA A 69 5.33 7.36 6.03
CA ALA A 69 4.47 8.31 5.38
C ALA A 69 3.05 7.74 5.25
N SER A 70 2.08 8.64 5.21
CA SER A 70 0.70 8.29 4.85
C SER A 70 0.08 9.37 3.97
N THR A 71 -0.87 8.97 3.13
CA THR A 71 -1.65 9.89 2.29
C THR A 71 -3.06 9.34 2.10
N SER A 72 -4.02 10.21 1.82
CA SER A 72 -5.37 9.82 1.43
C SER A 72 -5.51 9.89 -0.08
N SER A 73 -6.14 8.87 -0.67
CA SER A 73 -6.44 8.83 -2.11
C SER A 73 -7.88 9.24 -2.37
N HIS A 74 -8.18 9.66 -3.59
CA HIS A 74 -9.54 10.01 -3.98
C HIS A 74 -10.42 8.74 -4.02
N PRO A 75 -11.69 8.84 -3.56
CA PRO A 75 -12.64 7.75 -3.69
C PRO A 75 -12.87 7.34 -5.14
N PHE A 76 -13.15 6.06 -5.37
CA PHE A 76 -13.51 5.56 -6.70
C PHE A 76 -14.41 4.33 -6.60
N SER A 77 -15.17 4.06 -7.67
CA SER A 77 -16.04 2.90 -7.77
C SER A 77 -15.63 2.00 -8.94
N MET A 78 -15.91 0.71 -8.80
CA MET A 78 -15.62 -0.30 -9.79
C MET A 78 -16.86 -1.13 -10.08
N GLU A 79 -17.19 -1.22 -11.37
CA GLU A 79 -18.17 -2.15 -11.91
C GLU A 79 -17.68 -3.60 -11.77
N THR A 80 -18.59 -4.55 -11.95
CA THR A 80 -18.28 -5.98 -11.91
C THR A 80 -17.23 -6.35 -12.97
N ASN A 81 -16.32 -7.28 -12.64
CA ASN A 81 -15.26 -7.75 -13.53
C ASN A 81 -14.35 -6.66 -14.14
N THR A 82 -14.28 -5.47 -13.54
CA THR A 82 -13.42 -4.39 -14.04
C THR A 82 -12.07 -4.34 -13.33
N ARG A 83 -11.16 -3.54 -13.89
CA ARG A 83 -9.86 -3.21 -13.29
C ARG A 83 -9.56 -1.73 -13.46
N THR A 84 -8.85 -1.16 -12.51
CA THR A 84 -8.34 0.22 -12.56
C THR A 84 -6.93 0.27 -11.96
N VAL A 85 -6.23 1.38 -12.16
CA VAL A 85 -4.92 1.65 -11.55
C VAL A 85 -5.10 2.75 -10.52
N MET A 86 -4.80 2.42 -9.26
CA MET A 86 -4.71 3.38 -8.17
C MET A 86 -3.27 3.89 -8.09
N GLN A 87 -3.12 5.21 -8.20
CA GLN A 87 -1.83 5.88 -8.06
C GLN A 87 -1.77 6.57 -6.71
N SER A 88 -0.69 6.34 -5.96
CA SER A 88 -0.48 6.95 -4.64
C SER A 88 0.90 7.56 -4.57
N LYS A 89 0.95 8.84 -4.20
CA LYS A 89 2.18 9.58 -3.91
C LYS A 89 2.22 9.92 -2.43
N LEU A 90 3.22 9.38 -1.73
CA LEU A 90 3.42 9.58 -0.30
C LEU A 90 4.71 10.35 -0.09
N SER A 91 4.75 11.22 0.91
CA SER A 91 5.95 11.97 1.29
C SER A 91 6.16 11.94 2.78
N ALA A 92 7.40 11.78 3.20
CA ALA A 92 7.83 11.98 4.58
C ALA A 92 8.75 13.19 4.62
N ASN A 93 8.53 14.09 5.56
CA ASN A 93 9.36 15.25 5.78
C ASN A 93 9.97 15.24 7.19
N ARG A 94 10.73 16.30 7.51
CA ARG A 94 11.42 16.44 8.81
C ARG A 94 10.49 16.28 10.03
N THR A 95 9.27 16.80 10.01
CA THR A 95 8.37 16.69 11.17
C THR A 95 7.90 15.26 11.38
N ASP A 96 7.69 14.51 10.30
CA ASP A 96 7.32 13.09 10.35
C ASP A 96 8.48 12.26 10.93
N ILE A 97 9.72 12.63 10.58
CA ILE A 97 10.94 12.00 11.10
C ILE A 97 11.23 12.35 12.54
N ALA A 98 10.85 13.55 13.01
CA ALA A 98 11.03 13.90 14.42
C ALA A 98 10.26 12.94 15.34
N MET A 99 9.18 12.32 14.82
CA MET A 99 8.45 11.24 15.48
C MET A 99 9.10 9.87 15.25
N MET A 100 9.86 9.70 14.16
CA MET A 100 10.63 8.48 13.91
C MET A 100 11.85 8.36 14.81
N ARG A 101 12.10 7.16 15.31
CA ARG A 101 13.28 6.87 16.12
C ARG A 101 14.54 6.94 15.26
N LYS A 102 15.60 7.58 15.77
CA LYS A 102 16.93 7.59 15.13
C LYS A 102 17.38 6.18 14.72
N SER A 103 17.03 5.16 15.50
CA SER A 103 17.33 3.75 15.21
C SER A 103 16.72 3.25 13.89
N ILE A 104 15.56 3.76 13.47
CA ILE A 104 14.93 3.41 12.18
C ILE A 104 15.78 3.92 11.02
N LEU A 105 16.20 5.18 11.07
CA LEU A 105 17.05 5.79 10.04
C LEU A 105 18.43 5.12 9.94
N ASP A 106 19.03 4.77 11.09
CA ASP A 106 20.31 4.07 11.12
C ASP A 106 20.19 2.67 10.47
N LYS A 107 19.13 1.93 10.76
CA LYS A 107 18.86 0.63 10.12
C LYS A 107 18.61 0.80 8.61
N MET A 108 17.81 1.77 8.19
CA MET A 108 17.59 2.09 6.77
C MET A 108 18.89 2.43 6.04
N LEU A 109 19.78 3.18 6.70
CA LEU A 109 21.08 3.53 6.14
C LEU A 109 21.94 2.28 5.93
N MET A 110 21.94 1.35 6.88
CA MET A 110 22.66 0.08 6.75
C MET A 110 22.10 -0.77 5.62
N ASP A 111 20.78 -0.92 5.55
CA ASP A 111 20.11 -1.63 4.46
C ASP A 111 20.44 -1.03 3.10
N LYS A 112 20.35 0.30 2.98
CA LYS A 112 20.70 1.03 1.76
C LYS A 112 22.15 0.77 1.35
N LYS A 113 23.10 0.78 2.29
CA LYS A 113 24.51 0.44 2.03
C LYS A 113 24.70 -1.01 1.55
N ASN A 114 23.82 -1.91 1.99
CA ASN A 114 23.76 -3.30 1.49
C ASN A 114 23.04 -3.41 0.13
N GLY A 115 22.63 -2.29 -0.46
CA GLY A 115 22.10 -2.18 -1.82
C GLY A 115 20.58 -2.20 -1.93
N MET A 116 19.85 -2.53 -0.85
CA MET A 116 18.38 -2.62 -0.90
C MET A 116 17.72 -2.28 0.43
N VAL A 117 16.50 -1.76 0.38
CA VAL A 117 15.65 -1.49 1.56
C VAL A 117 14.29 -2.16 1.34
N SER A 118 13.80 -2.90 2.35
CA SER A 118 12.46 -3.49 2.31
C SER A 118 11.44 -2.54 2.94
N PHE A 119 10.35 -2.29 2.22
CA PHE A 119 9.21 -1.53 2.70
C PHE A 119 7.95 -2.39 2.72
N ASN A 120 7.02 -2.06 3.61
CA ASN A 120 5.65 -2.58 3.57
C ASN A 120 4.71 -1.46 3.15
N LEU A 121 3.83 -1.76 2.22
CA LEU A 121 2.77 -0.86 1.77
C LEU A 121 1.44 -1.37 2.32
N ARG A 122 0.71 -0.49 2.98
CA ARG A 122 -0.59 -0.80 3.56
C ARG A 122 -1.65 0.18 3.06
N PHE A 123 -2.86 -0.32 2.80
CA PHE A 123 -4.04 0.50 2.58
C PHE A 123 -5.09 0.17 3.63
N ASP A 124 -5.53 1.17 4.38
CA ASP A 124 -6.76 1.07 5.15
C ASP A 124 -7.87 1.65 4.28
N ILE A 125 -8.88 0.83 3.98
CA ILE A 125 -9.89 1.15 2.98
C ILE A 125 -11.29 0.90 3.54
N ARG A 126 -12.15 1.90 3.50
CA ARG A 126 -13.59 1.68 3.66
C ARG A 126 -14.20 1.34 2.31
N ALA A 127 -14.69 0.11 2.17
CA ALA A 127 -15.26 -0.39 0.93
C ALA A 127 -16.74 -0.72 1.10
N THR A 128 -17.59 -0.18 0.22
CA THR A 128 -19.01 -0.48 0.15
C THR A 128 -19.29 -1.40 -1.03
N PHE A 129 -19.75 -2.62 -0.75
CA PHE A 129 -20.15 -3.61 -1.73
C PHE A 129 -21.64 -3.49 -2.01
N ASP A 130 -21.98 -3.32 -3.28
CA ASP A 130 -23.36 -3.10 -3.73
C ASP A 130 -23.82 -4.24 -4.64
N HIS A 131 -24.95 -4.84 -4.26
CA HIS A 131 -25.60 -5.91 -5.00
C HIS A 131 -26.62 -5.32 -5.99
N ASP A 132 -26.16 -4.95 -7.18
CA ASP A 132 -27.05 -4.49 -8.26
C ASP A 132 -27.72 -5.69 -8.93
N GLN A 133 -28.87 -6.12 -8.41
CA GLN A 133 -29.76 -7.01 -9.14
C GLN A 133 -30.51 -6.20 -10.20
N LYS A 134 -29.84 -5.98 -11.35
CA LYS A 134 -30.43 -5.47 -12.61
C LYS A 134 -31.63 -4.52 -12.41
N GLY A 135 -31.42 -3.40 -11.72
CA GLY A 135 -32.39 -2.29 -11.71
C GLY A 135 -33.52 -2.36 -10.68
N ASP A 136 -33.49 -3.28 -9.72
CA ASP A 136 -34.44 -3.27 -8.61
C ASP A 136 -33.81 -2.66 -7.34
N TRP A 137 -33.84 -1.31 -7.28
CA TRP A 137 -33.29 -0.54 -6.16
C TRP A 137 -33.94 -0.90 -4.81
N LEU A 138 -35.16 -1.47 -4.83
CA LEU A 138 -35.89 -1.91 -3.65
C LEU A 138 -35.24 -3.11 -2.94
N PHE A 139 -34.38 -3.87 -3.64
CA PHE A 139 -33.65 -5.01 -3.08
C PHE A 139 -32.12 -4.83 -3.10
N SER A 140 -31.65 -3.62 -3.41
CA SER A 140 -30.22 -3.30 -3.35
C SER A 140 -29.72 -3.43 -1.92
N ARG A 141 -28.74 -4.31 -1.73
CA ARG A 141 -28.08 -4.54 -0.44
C ARG A 141 -26.69 -3.95 -0.51
N HIS A 142 -26.40 -3.03 0.40
CA HIS A 142 -25.08 -2.45 0.56
C HIS A 142 -24.44 -3.07 1.81
N THR A 143 -23.18 -3.47 1.70
CA THR A 143 -22.39 -3.91 2.85
C THR A 143 -21.09 -3.13 2.87
N THR A 144 -20.91 -2.30 3.88
CA THR A 144 -19.66 -1.56 4.10
C THR A 144 -18.74 -2.39 4.97
N LYS A 145 -17.49 -2.54 4.54
CA LYS A 145 -16.41 -3.27 5.22
C LYS A 145 -15.19 -2.36 5.31
N ASP A 146 -14.53 -2.36 6.46
CA ASP A 146 -13.19 -1.78 6.58
C ASP A 146 -12.18 -2.88 6.24
N LEU A 147 -11.35 -2.62 5.23
CA LEU A 147 -10.36 -3.54 4.69
C LEU A 147 -8.95 -3.03 5.01
N ASN A 148 -8.09 -3.94 5.42
CA ASN A 148 -6.66 -3.75 5.50
C ASN A 148 -5.99 -4.53 4.37
N VAL A 149 -5.38 -3.82 3.43
CA VAL A 149 -4.64 -4.39 2.30
C VAL A 149 -3.15 -4.26 2.54
N GLU A 150 -2.43 -5.38 2.61
CA GLU A 150 -1.02 -5.42 2.99
C GLU A 150 -0.15 -6.01 1.86
N CYS A 151 0.81 -5.21 1.38
CA CYS A 151 1.80 -5.61 0.39
C CYS A 151 3.18 -5.62 1.08
N ASN A 152 3.60 -6.78 1.55
CA ASN A 152 4.78 -6.94 2.41
C ASN A 152 6.06 -7.26 1.63
N ASP A 153 7.20 -6.84 2.19
CA ASP A 153 8.56 -7.07 1.68
C ASP A 153 8.76 -6.58 0.23
N ILE A 154 8.41 -5.31 -0.01
CA ILE A 154 8.73 -4.60 -1.24
C ILE A 154 10.20 -4.17 -1.19
N LYS A 155 11.06 -4.97 -1.81
CA LYS A 155 12.50 -4.70 -1.89
C LYS A 155 12.78 -3.64 -2.93
N VAL A 156 13.33 -2.52 -2.49
CA VAL A 156 13.75 -1.41 -3.34
C VAL A 156 15.26 -1.39 -3.43
N GLY A 157 15.80 -1.48 -4.65
CA GLY A 157 17.23 -1.41 -4.91
C GLY A 157 17.70 0.03 -5.11
N PHE A 158 18.87 0.35 -4.56
CA PHE A 158 19.55 1.63 -4.75
C PHE A 158 20.90 1.38 -5.42
N VAL A 159 21.13 1.99 -6.58
CA VAL A 159 22.37 1.80 -7.35
C VAL A 159 23.58 2.12 -6.47
N ASN A 160 24.44 1.11 -6.27
CA ASN A 160 25.63 1.12 -5.41
C ASN A 160 25.39 1.58 -3.96
N GLY A 161 24.15 1.57 -3.47
CA GLY A 161 23.78 2.06 -2.13
C GLY A 161 23.97 3.57 -1.91
N VAL A 162 24.36 4.32 -2.95
CA VAL A 162 24.61 5.77 -2.89
C VAL A 162 23.41 6.55 -3.43
N SER A 163 22.77 6.04 -4.50
CA SER A 163 21.63 6.70 -5.16
C SER A 163 20.54 7.11 -4.16
N SER A 164 19.99 8.31 -4.31
CA SER A 164 18.79 8.76 -3.59
C SER A 164 17.50 8.27 -4.24
N TYR A 165 17.60 7.69 -5.43
CA TYR A 165 16.50 7.10 -6.16
C TYR A 165 16.61 5.57 -6.17
N GLY A 166 15.49 4.88 -5.95
CA GLY A 166 15.41 3.44 -5.95
C GLY A 166 14.10 2.95 -6.55
N ASN A 167 14.15 1.75 -7.15
CA ASN A 167 12.99 1.07 -7.72
C ASN A 167 12.80 -0.28 -7.07
N ALA A 168 11.55 -0.74 -7.01
CA ALA A 168 11.25 -2.11 -6.64
C ALA A 168 12.01 -3.08 -7.55
N LEU A 169 12.72 -4.00 -6.91
CA LEU A 169 13.44 -5.07 -7.58
C LEU A 169 12.40 -6.03 -8.15
N SER A 170 12.58 -6.42 -9.42
CA SER A 170 11.80 -7.51 -9.99
C SER A 170 12.02 -8.75 -9.14
N ARG A 171 10.93 -9.34 -8.62
CA ARG A 171 11.01 -10.69 -8.06
C ARG A 171 11.29 -11.64 -9.24
N ASP A 172 12.39 -12.40 -9.16
CA ASP A 172 12.79 -13.35 -10.21
C ASP A 172 11.63 -14.25 -10.62
N ARG A 173 11.68 -14.83 -11.83
CA ARG A 173 10.62 -15.64 -12.49
C ARG A 173 9.98 -16.77 -11.64
N LEU A 174 10.54 -17.11 -10.49
CA LEU A 174 10.02 -18.07 -9.51
C LEU A 174 8.99 -17.46 -8.53
N ASN A 175 9.01 -16.14 -8.36
CA ASN A 175 8.14 -15.38 -7.47
C ASN A 175 7.36 -14.38 -8.34
N GLY A 176 6.12 -14.74 -8.68
CA GLY A 176 5.24 -13.97 -9.57
C GLY A 176 4.92 -12.54 -9.09
N PRO A 177 3.93 -11.88 -9.71
CA PRO A 177 3.57 -10.50 -9.37
C PRO A 177 3.32 -10.31 -7.87
N LEU A 178 3.67 -9.12 -7.34
CA LEU A 178 3.45 -8.78 -5.94
C LEU A 178 1.95 -8.52 -5.69
N PHE A 179 1.25 -9.58 -5.29
CA PHE A 179 -0.11 -9.50 -4.78
C PHE A 179 -0.12 -9.10 -3.31
N CYS A 180 -1.10 -8.29 -2.94
CA CYS A 180 -1.31 -7.87 -1.58
C CYS A 180 -2.35 -8.78 -0.91
N GLU A 181 -2.19 -9.00 0.39
CA GLU A 181 -3.16 -9.68 1.23
C GLU A 181 -4.30 -8.72 1.59
N VAL A 182 -5.53 -9.21 1.65
CA VAL A 182 -6.71 -8.42 2.01
C VAL A 182 -7.34 -9.04 3.23
N ASN A 183 -7.42 -8.27 4.31
CA ASN A 183 -8.00 -8.67 5.58
C ASN A 183 -9.16 -7.73 5.93
N GLU A 184 -10.27 -8.28 6.42
CA GLU A 184 -11.35 -7.48 7.01
C GLU A 184 -10.96 -7.09 8.43
N VAL A 185 -11.21 -5.83 8.80
CA VAL A 185 -11.02 -5.35 10.16
C VAL A 185 -12.37 -5.41 10.85
N ASP A 186 -12.57 -6.40 11.72
CA ASP A 186 -13.74 -6.42 12.60
C ASP A 186 -13.65 -5.22 13.54
N GLY A 187 -14.67 -4.36 13.49
CA GLY A 187 -14.68 -3.07 14.16
C GLY A 187 -14.53 -3.19 15.66
N ASP A 188 -13.33 -2.91 16.17
CA ASP A 188 -13.02 -2.46 17.55
C ASP A 188 -11.53 -2.04 17.66
N ALA A 189 -11.00 -1.32 16.66
CA ALA A 189 -9.63 -0.79 16.73
C ALA A 189 -9.53 0.62 16.14
N PHE A 190 -10.18 1.57 16.81
CA PHE A 190 -9.83 2.99 16.77
C PHE A 190 -9.58 3.50 18.18
#